data_AF-A0A7R9Z7N2-F1
#
_entry.id   AF-A0A7R9Z7N2-F1
#
_cell.length_a   1.000
_cell.length_b   1.000
_cell.length_c   1.000
_cell.angle_alpha   90.00
_cell.angle_beta   90.00
_cell.angle_gamma   90.00
#
_symmetry.space_group_name_H-M   'P 1'
#
loop_
_entity.id
_entity.type
_entity.pdbx_description
1 polymer ?
#
loop_
_entity_poly.entity_id
_entity_poly.type
_entity_poly.pdbx_seq_one_letter_code
_entity_poly.pdbx_strand_id
1 'polypeptide(L)'
;SIERMVSMWLRINYFPLLLSTFLRVDISLYYVVPLHTVGFFVTMATCYIAHNLQNKAGLGYWSSRGIAVAISLLAHALFYETSAVDFLLNFSEEVHVRFQIDKYSAWVGIVSGMLWAKFTECSSAQSESPAAHWLQRFAGAFLIWVWWYGFGYMSDKYAYNPIHPYVFILPVAGWLMIRNSSKFLTEIHSSVLEFFGRITLETYVLQFHVFMCRDVQHIPIVIPGSGPDGSLVLKTANMLLCGVVFVALAYWARKVTVTTQMTATELVKELLNGGTHEHADDEKEPFVKVEAQQSNGKTVDVEAETKPAAKEQV
;
A
#
# COMPACT_ATOMS: atom_id res chain seq x y z
N SER A 1 -5.48 -17.12 3.34
CA SER A 1 -5.01 -17.42 4.70
C SER A 1 -5.33 -16.24 5.59
N ILE A 2 -5.86 -16.50 6.79
CA ILE A 2 -6.20 -15.50 7.83
C ILE A 2 -4.94 -14.74 8.25
N GLU A 3 -3.79 -15.40 8.26
CA GLU A 3 -2.48 -14.82 8.57
C GLU A 3 -2.17 -13.58 7.70
N ARG A 4 -2.35 -13.68 6.39
CA ARG A 4 -2.12 -12.55 5.46
C ARG A 4 -3.08 -11.39 5.74
N MET A 5 -4.33 -11.70 6.11
CA MET A 5 -5.33 -10.70 6.44
C MET A 5 -4.94 -9.93 7.70
N VAL A 6 -4.58 -10.66 8.76
CA VAL A 6 -4.14 -10.05 10.04
C VAL A 6 -2.86 -9.25 9.85
N SER A 7 -1.89 -9.77 9.10
CA SER A 7 -0.63 -9.07 8.84
C SER A 7 -0.84 -7.76 8.08
N MET A 8 -1.71 -7.74 7.06
CA MET A 8 -2.05 -6.51 6.35
C MET A 8 -2.83 -5.52 7.21
N TRP A 9 -3.80 -6.01 8.00
CA TRP A 9 -4.56 -5.16 8.92
C TRP A 9 -3.67 -4.50 9.98
N LEU A 10 -2.74 -5.27 10.56
CA LEU A 10 -1.74 -4.76 11.50
C LEU A 10 -0.80 -3.76 10.83
N ARG A 11 -0.29 -4.04 9.61
CA ARG A 11 0.60 -3.12 8.87
C ARG A 11 -0.04 -1.73 8.71
N ILE A 12 -1.33 -1.68 8.39
CA ILE A 12 -2.05 -0.44 8.13
C ILE A 12 -2.30 0.34 9.43
N ASN A 13 -2.71 -0.37 10.50
CA ASN A 13 -3.25 0.27 11.70
C ASN A 13 -2.26 0.44 12.86
N TYR A 14 -1.21 -0.38 12.93
CA TYR A 14 -0.32 -0.45 14.10
C TYR A 14 0.33 0.90 14.42
N PHE A 15 1.02 1.51 13.46
CA PHE A 15 1.74 2.76 13.69
C PHE A 15 0.83 3.96 14.04
N PRO A 16 -0.26 4.22 13.28
CA PRO A 16 -1.21 5.28 13.62
C PRO A 16 -1.87 5.10 15.00
N LEU A 17 -2.27 3.88 15.36
CA LEU A 17 -2.89 3.59 16.66
C LEU A 17 -1.92 3.81 17.81
N LEU A 18 -0.68 3.34 17.65
CA LEU A 18 0.40 3.57 18.60
C LEU A 18 0.59 5.07 18.84
N LEU A 19 0.71 5.85 17.76
CA LEU A 19 0.96 7.28 17.85
C LEU A 19 -0.24 8.05 18.43
N SER A 20 -1.47 7.70 18.03
CA SER A 20 -2.69 8.25 18.62
C SER A 20 -2.74 8.02 20.13
N THR A 21 -2.36 6.82 20.59
CA THR A 21 -2.36 6.45 22.02
C THR A 21 -1.28 7.20 22.80
N PHE A 22 -0.04 7.25 22.31
CA PHE A 22 1.06 7.90 23.02
C PHE A 22 0.96 9.43 23.03
N LEU A 23 0.54 10.04 21.91
CA LEU A 23 0.46 11.50 21.80
C LEU A 23 -0.90 12.05 22.22
N ARG A 24 -1.86 11.18 22.56
CA ARG A 24 -3.26 11.52 22.87
C ARG A 24 -3.87 12.45 21.82
N VAL A 25 -3.74 12.06 20.56
CA VAL A 25 -4.29 12.79 19.40
C VAL A 25 -5.39 11.95 18.76
N ASP A 26 -6.47 12.61 18.37
CA ASP A 26 -7.62 11.97 17.74
C ASP A 26 -7.24 11.23 16.47
N ILE A 27 -7.78 10.03 16.31
CA ILE A 27 -7.49 9.16 15.17
C ILE A 27 -8.06 9.71 13.85
N SER A 28 -9.02 10.64 13.93
CA SER A 28 -9.61 11.34 12.78
C SER A 28 -8.57 12.06 11.93
N LEU A 29 -7.49 12.54 12.55
CA LEU A 29 -6.36 13.17 11.85
C LEU A 29 -5.69 12.22 10.85
N TYR A 30 -5.71 10.91 11.13
CA TYR A 30 -5.11 9.88 10.28
C TYR A 30 -6.15 9.19 9.39
N TYR A 31 -7.11 9.91 8.83
CA TYR A 31 -8.27 9.37 8.08
C TYR A 31 -7.91 8.36 6.96
N VAL A 32 -6.71 8.47 6.37
CA VAL A 32 -6.23 7.55 5.33
C VAL A 32 -6.16 6.10 5.84
N VAL A 33 -5.90 5.90 7.13
CA VAL A 33 -5.78 4.58 7.78
C VAL A 33 -7.12 3.84 7.87
N PRO A 34 -8.20 4.41 8.45
CA PRO A 34 -9.51 3.77 8.41
C PRO A 34 -10.02 3.64 6.98
N LEU A 35 -9.72 4.58 6.07
CA LEU A 35 -10.11 4.49 4.66
C LEU A 35 -9.49 3.24 3.98
N HIS A 36 -8.18 3.03 4.12
CA HIS A 36 -7.52 1.82 3.60
C HIS A 36 -8.02 0.53 4.26
N THR A 37 -8.32 0.58 5.55
CA THR A 37 -8.85 -0.57 6.29
C THR A 37 -10.24 -0.97 5.76
N VAL A 38 -11.14 0.00 5.58
CA VAL A 38 -12.47 -0.25 5.00
C VAL A 38 -12.33 -0.78 3.57
N GLY A 39 -11.51 -0.14 2.73
CA GLY A 39 -11.28 -0.59 1.36
C GLY A 39 -10.71 -2.01 1.29
N PHE A 40 -9.82 -2.37 2.21
CA PHE A 40 -9.26 -3.72 2.33
C PHE A 40 -10.35 -4.76 2.67
N PHE A 41 -11.16 -4.51 3.70
CA PHE A 41 -12.23 -5.43 4.09
C PHE A 41 -13.34 -5.54 3.03
N VAL A 42 -13.69 -4.43 2.38
CA VAL A 42 -14.62 -4.45 1.24
C VAL A 42 -14.07 -5.34 0.12
N THR A 43 -12.80 -5.16 -0.26
CA THR A 43 -12.16 -5.98 -1.30
C THR A 43 -12.18 -7.47 -0.92
N MET A 44 -11.85 -7.79 0.33
CA MET A 44 -11.89 -9.15 0.84
C MET A 44 -13.31 -9.75 0.79
N ALA A 45 -14.32 -8.98 1.18
CA ALA A 45 -15.72 -9.38 1.09
C ALA A 45 -16.15 -9.60 -0.37
N THR A 46 -15.77 -8.71 -1.30
CA THR A 46 -16.02 -8.87 -2.74
C THR A 46 -15.39 -10.16 -3.27
N CYS A 47 -14.13 -10.46 -2.91
CA CYS A 47 -13.46 -11.70 -3.29
C CYS A 47 -14.15 -12.94 -2.70
N TYR A 48 -14.62 -12.87 -1.45
CA TYR A 48 -15.35 -13.95 -0.81
C TYR A 48 -16.71 -14.22 -1.50
N ILE A 49 -17.44 -13.18 -1.87
CA ILE A 49 -18.68 -13.30 -2.65
C ILE A 49 -18.40 -13.91 -4.02
N ALA A 50 -17.35 -13.45 -4.71
CA ALA A 50 -16.94 -14.01 -6.00
C ALA A 50 -16.63 -15.51 -5.92
N HIS A 51 -15.89 -15.93 -4.89
CA HIS A 51 -15.55 -17.34 -4.66
C HIS A 51 -16.79 -18.19 -4.36
N ASN A 52 -17.70 -17.70 -3.53
CA ASN A 52 -18.95 -18.40 -3.24
C ASN A 52 -19.83 -18.53 -4.47
N LEU A 53 -19.91 -17.48 -5.29
CA LEU A 53 -20.71 -17.47 -6.50
C LEU A 53 -20.14 -18.44 -7.55
N GLN A 54 -18.82 -18.54 -7.65
CA GLN A 54 -18.17 -19.53 -8.51
C GLN A 54 -18.44 -20.97 -8.02
N ASN A 55 -18.26 -21.24 -6.72
CA ASN A 55 -18.34 -22.61 -6.20
C ASN A 55 -19.78 -23.11 -6.01
N LYS A 56 -20.71 -22.24 -5.58
CA LYS A 56 -22.11 -22.65 -5.29
C LYS A 56 -23.03 -22.51 -6.50
N ALA A 57 -22.83 -21.49 -7.34
CA ALA A 57 -23.70 -21.25 -8.49
C ALA A 57 -23.10 -21.75 -9.82
N GLY A 58 -21.88 -22.30 -9.80
CA GLY A 58 -21.22 -22.84 -11.00
C GLY A 58 -20.96 -21.80 -12.09
N LEU A 59 -20.97 -20.50 -11.75
CA LEU A 59 -20.78 -19.43 -12.73
C LEU A 59 -19.33 -19.38 -13.21
N GLY A 60 -19.15 -19.02 -14.49
CA GLY A 60 -17.83 -18.83 -15.07
C GLY A 60 -16.98 -17.84 -14.27
N TYR A 61 -15.66 -18.01 -14.30
CA TYR A 61 -14.69 -17.23 -13.53
C TYR A 61 -14.84 -15.70 -13.69
N TRP A 62 -15.10 -15.25 -14.92
CA TRP A 62 -15.25 -13.83 -15.22
C TRP A 62 -16.63 -13.29 -14.84
N SER A 63 -17.68 -14.08 -15.06
CA SER A 63 -19.05 -13.70 -14.70
C SER A 63 -19.24 -13.61 -13.19
N SER A 64 -18.71 -14.58 -12.43
CA SER A 64 -18.79 -14.57 -10.96
C SER A 64 -18.11 -13.34 -10.34
N ARG A 65 -16.93 -12.97 -10.83
CA ARG A 65 -16.21 -11.77 -10.36
C ARG A 65 -16.87 -10.48 -10.80
N GLY A 66 -17.35 -10.40 -12.03
CA GLY A 66 -18.10 -9.24 -12.52
C GLY A 66 -19.36 -8.97 -11.69
N ILE A 67 -20.12 -10.03 -11.39
CA ILE A 67 -21.32 -9.95 -10.55
C ILE A 67 -20.95 -9.56 -9.11
N ALA A 68 -19.91 -10.16 -8.53
CA ALA A 68 -19.49 -9.81 -7.16
C ALA A 68 -19.07 -8.33 -7.04
N VAL A 69 -18.33 -7.81 -8.02
CA VAL A 69 -17.98 -6.38 -8.07
C VAL A 69 -19.23 -5.52 -8.26
N ALA A 70 -20.17 -5.91 -9.12
CA ALA A 70 -21.42 -5.18 -9.32
C ALA A 70 -22.27 -5.13 -8.03
N ILE A 71 -22.41 -6.25 -7.32
CA ILE A 71 -23.13 -6.30 -6.02
C ILE A 71 -22.42 -5.41 -4.99
N SER A 72 -21.10 -5.50 -4.91
CA SER A 72 -20.31 -4.70 -3.97
C SER A 72 -20.38 -3.21 -4.29
N LEU A 73 -20.37 -2.84 -5.57
CA LEU A 73 -20.50 -1.45 -6.03
C LEU A 73 -21.91 -0.92 -5.78
N LEU A 74 -22.95 -1.73 -6.04
CA LEU A 74 -24.33 -1.37 -5.78
C LEU A 74 -24.55 -1.10 -4.27
N ALA A 75 -24.10 -2.01 -3.41
CA ALA A 75 -24.19 -1.82 -1.96
C ALA A 75 -23.47 -0.54 -1.50
N HIS A 76 -22.33 -0.23 -2.10
CA HIS A 76 -21.57 0.98 -1.77
C HIS A 76 -22.24 2.25 -2.29
N ALA A 77 -22.72 2.25 -3.53
CA ALA A 77 -23.48 3.37 -4.08
C ALA A 77 -24.75 3.64 -3.25
N LEU A 78 -25.46 2.59 -2.84
CA LEU A 78 -26.62 2.75 -1.95
C LEU A 78 -26.22 3.34 -0.59
N PHE A 79 -25.07 2.99 -0.02
CA PHE A 79 -24.62 3.57 1.25
C PHE A 79 -24.24 5.06 1.11
N TYR A 80 -23.52 5.44 0.05
CA TYR A 80 -23.01 6.81 -0.12
C TYR A 80 -24.02 7.79 -0.73
N GLU A 81 -24.97 7.32 -1.53
CA GLU A 81 -26.00 8.16 -2.16
C GLU A 81 -27.29 8.26 -1.31
N THR A 82 -27.35 7.57 -0.16
CA THR A 82 -28.45 7.68 0.80
C THR A 82 -27.99 8.39 2.09
N SER A 83 -28.95 8.79 2.93
CA SER A 83 -28.70 9.36 4.27
C SER A 83 -27.93 8.42 5.21
N ALA A 84 -27.65 7.17 4.81
CA ALA A 84 -26.77 6.29 5.56
C ALA A 84 -25.34 6.85 5.69
N VAL A 85 -24.89 7.70 4.76
CA VAL A 85 -23.57 8.33 4.82
C VAL A 85 -23.43 9.30 6.02
N ASP A 86 -24.55 9.82 6.54
CA ASP A 86 -24.57 10.69 7.73
C ASP A 86 -24.16 9.93 8.99
N PHE A 87 -24.17 8.60 8.96
CA PHE A 87 -23.54 7.79 10.01
C PHE A 87 -22.08 8.17 10.24
N LEU A 88 -21.36 8.60 9.19
CA LEU A 88 -19.96 9.03 9.30
C LEU A 88 -19.79 10.33 10.10
N LEU A 89 -20.83 11.17 10.19
CA LEU A 89 -20.81 12.40 10.99
C LEU A 89 -20.70 12.10 12.49
N ASN A 90 -21.13 10.91 12.94
CA ASN A 90 -20.94 10.49 14.33
C ASN A 90 -19.47 10.32 14.72
N PHE A 91 -18.58 10.10 13.74
CA PHE A 91 -17.14 10.01 14.00
C PHE A 91 -16.47 11.38 13.94
N SER A 92 -16.65 12.10 12.82
CA SER A 92 -16.13 13.45 12.60
C SER A 92 -16.62 14.02 11.27
N GLU A 93 -16.85 15.32 11.20
CA GLU A 93 -17.13 16.03 9.93
C GLU A 93 -16.00 15.87 8.92
N GLU A 94 -14.74 15.88 9.38
CA GLU A 94 -13.58 15.72 8.50
C GLU A 94 -13.56 14.33 7.85
N VAL A 95 -13.86 13.29 8.63
CA VAL A 95 -13.95 11.91 8.14
C VAL A 95 -15.05 11.78 7.09
N HIS A 96 -16.21 12.38 7.33
CA HIS A 96 -17.32 12.38 6.37
C HIS A 96 -16.90 13.00 5.02
N VAL A 97 -16.31 14.20 5.03
CA VAL A 97 -15.88 14.89 3.80
C VAL A 97 -14.80 14.09 3.07
N ARG A 98 -13.81 13.55 3.79
CA ARG A 98 -12.71 12.78 3.18
C ARG A 98 -13.19 11.45 2.58
N PHE A 99 -14.05 10.72 3.28
CA PHE A 99 -14.63 9.48 2.77
C PHE A 99 -15.52 9.70 1.55
N GLN A 100 -16.21 10.84 1.46
CA GLN A 100 -16.98 11.20 0.26
C GLN A 100 -16.08 11.48 -0.95
N ILE A 101 -14.94 12.14 -0.75
CA ILE A 101 -13.97 12.45 -1.82
C ILE A 101 -13.35 11.18 -2.42
N ASP A 102 -13.15 10.15 -1.59
CA ASP A 102 -12.48 8.89 -1.97
C ASP A 102 -13.43 7.69 -2.17
N LYS A 103 -14.76 7.91 -2.21
CA LYS A 103 -15.77 6.83 -2.20
C LYS A 103 -15.57 5.74 -3.25
N TYR A 104 -15.13 6.07 -4.47
CA TYR A 104 -14.96 5.07 -5.54
C TYR A 104 -13.54 4.51 -5.69
N SER A 105 -12.58 4.96 -4.87
CA SER A 105 -11.15 4.61 -5.01
C SER A 105 -10.88 3.10 -4.94
N ALA A 106 -11.49 2.38 -3.99
CA ALA A 106 -11.29 0.94 -3.86
C ALA A 106 -11.83 0.14 -5.07
N TRP A 107 -13.00 0.52 -5.60
CA TRP A 107 -13.60 -0.13 -6.78
C TRP A 107 -12.77 0.06 -8.03
N VAL A 108 -12.21 1.26 -8.21
CA VAL A 108 -11.29 1.53 -9.31
C VAL A 108 -10.05 0.65 -9.21
N GLY A 109 -9.52 0.42 -8.00
CA GLY A 109 -8.46 -0.54 -7.74
C GLY A 109 -8.84 -1.98 -8.13
N ILE A 110 -10.02 -2.45 -7.70
CA ILE A 110 -10.50 -3.80 -8.01
C ILE A 110 -10.71 -3.99 -9.52
N VAL A 111 -11.40 -3.04 -10.17
CA VAL A 111 -11.70 -3.08 -11.61
C VAL A 111 -10.42 -2.98 -12.42
N SER A 112 -9.50 -2.08 -12.07
CA SER A 112 -8.21 -1.98 -12.77
C SER A 112 -7.39 -3.26 -12.66
N GLY A 113 -7.38 -3.93 -11.50
CA GLY A 113 -6.75 -5.25 -11.34
C GLY A 113 -7.39 -6.32 -12.22
N MET A 114 -8.72 -6.34 -12.34
CA MET A 114 -9.43 -7.27 -13.21
C MET A 114 -9.18 -7.02 -14.70
N LEU A 115 -9.23 -5.75 -15.11
CA LEU A 115 -8.92 -5.34 -16.48
C LEU A 115 -7.46 -5.66 -16.84
N TRP A 116 -6.53 -5.48 -15.91
CA TRP A 116 -5.13 -5.83 -16.10
C TRP A 116 -4.92 -7.33 -16.29
N ALA A 117 -5.60 -8.16 -15.49
CA ALA A 117 -5.57 -9.62 -15.65
C ALA A 117 -6.09 -10.03 -17.05
N LYS A 118 -7.20 -9.43 -17.50
CA LYS A 118 -7.72 -9.63 -18.86
C LYS A 118 -6.76 -9.18 -19.95
N PHE A 119 -6.18 -8.01 -19.77
CA PHE A 119 -5.26 -7.43 -20.74
C PHE A 119 -4.02 -8.30 -20.88
N THR A 120 -3.48 -8.83 -19.77
CA THR A 120 -2.32 -9.73 -19.78
C THR A 120 -2.64 -11.03 -20.50
N GLU A 121 -3.81 -11.64 -20.24
CA GLU A 121 -4.27 -12.84 -20.98
C GLU A 121 -4.37 -12.57 -22.48
N CYS A 122 -5.01 -11.46 -22.88
CA CYS A 122 -5.20 -11.10 -24.28
C CYS A 122 -3.89 -10.71 -24.98
N SER A 123 -3.04 -9.93 -24.31
CA SER A 123 -1.73 -9.50 -24.83
C SER A 123 -0.75 -10.66 -24.96
N SER A 124 -0.86 -11.71 -24.14
CA SER A 124 -0.07 -12.93 -24.33
C SER A 124 -0.52 -13.74 -25.54
N ALA A 125 -1.79 -13.60 -25.95
CA ALA A 125 -2.37 -14.25 -27.13
C ALA A 125 -2.21 -13.42 -28.42
N GLN A 126 -2.14 -12.09 -28.31
CA GLN A 126 -1.99 -11.16 -29.42
C GLN A 126 -0.50 -10.83 -29.63
N SER A 127 0.07 -11.32 -30.73
CA SER A 127 1.40 -10.94 -31.26
C SER A 127 1.71 -9.45 -31.04
N GLU A 128 2.92 -9.15 -30.51
CA GLU A 128 3.44 -7.82 -30.14
C GLU A 128 3.44 -6.81 -31.30
N SER A 129 2.26 -6.31 -31.67
CA SER A 129 2.18 -5.27 -32.69
C SER A 129 2.63 -3.93 -32.07
N PRO A 130 3.63 -3.25 -32.64
CA PRO A 130 4.09 -1.95 -32.13
C PRO A 130 2.98 -0.89 -32.15
N ALA A 131 2.00 -1.04 -33.05
CA ALA A 131 0.84 -0.16 -33.14
C ALA A 131 -0.06 -0.22 -31.90
N ALA A 132 -0.26 -1.40 -31.29
CA ALA A 132 -1.08 -1.54 -30.09
C ALA A 132 -0.47 -0.81 -28.88
N HIS A 133 0.85 -0.89 -28.71
CA HIS A 133 1.57 -0.17 -27.65
C HIS A 133 1.49 1.35 -27.81
N TRP A 134 1.63 1.86 -29.05
CA TRP A 134 1.46 3.29 -29.34
C TRP A 134 0.02 3.75 -29.09
N LEU A 135 -0.98 2.96 -29.52
CA LEU A 135 -2.38 3.27 -29.27
C LEU A 135 -2.68 3.36 -27.76
N GLN A 136 -2.16 2.43 -26.95
CA GLN A 136 -2.31 2.47 -25.50
C GLN A 136 -1.67 3.71 -24.87
N ARG A 137 -0.50 4.14 -25.36
CA ARG A 137 0.17 5.37 -24.91
C ARG A 137 -0.65 6.62 -25.24
N PHE A 138 -1.12 6.73 -26.48
CA PHE A 138 -1.93 7.87 -26.91
C PHE A 138 -3.26 7.92 -26.17
N ALA A 139 -3.92 6.77 -25.97
CA ALA A 139 -5.15 6.69 -25.19
C ALA A 139 -4.92 7.11 -23.72
N GLY A 140 -3.83 6.66 -23.09
CA GLY A 140 -3.50 7.07 -21.73
C GLY A 140 -3.16 8.56 -21.60
N ALA A 141 -2.40 9.11 -22.55
CA ALA A 141 -2.08 10.53 -22.59
C ALA A 141 -3.32 11.39 -22.83
N PHE A 142 -4.22 10.93 -23.71
CA PHE A 142 -5.50 11.58 -23.98
C PHE A 142 -6.38 11.64 -22.72
N LEU A 143 -6.47 10.57 -21.93
CA LEU A 143 -7.22 10.57 -20.66
C LEU A 143 -6.68 11.62 -19.67
N ILE A 144 -5.36 11.72 -19.54
CA ILE A 144 -4.72 12.73 -18.68
C ILE A 144 -4.99 14.14 -19.22
N TRP A 145 -4.92 14.33 -20.54
CA TRP A 145 -5.19 15.61 -21.17
C TRP A 145 -6.65 16.05 -20.99
N VAL A 146 -7.61 15.14 -21.17
CA VAL A 146 -9.05 15.38 -20.93
C VAL A 146 -9.29 15.79 -19.47
N TRP A 147 -8.65 15.09 -18.53
CA TRP A 147 -8.73 15.45 -17.11
C TRP A 147 -8.19 16.85 -16.84
N TRP A 148 -7.00 17.16 -17.35
CA TRP A 148 -6.35 18.46 -17.17
C TRP A 148 -7.16 19.60 -17.79
N TYR A 149 -7.61 19.43 -19.04
CA TYR A 149 -8.35 20.45 -19.77
C TYR A 149 -9.76 20.68 -19.18
N GLY A 150 -10.46 19.60 -18.81
CA GLY A 150 -11.82 19.69 -18.29
C GLY A 150 -11.89 20.16 -16.83
N PHE A 151 -10.96 19.73 -15.99
CA PHE A 151 -11.09 19.86 -14.54
C PHE A 151 -9.89 20.55 -13.86
N GLY A 152 -8.75 20.68 -14.53
CA GLY A 152 -7.55 21.30 -13.96
C GLY A 152 -7.68 22.80 -13.69
N TYR A 153 -8.61 23.49 -14.35
CA TYR A 153 -8.85 24.93 -14.17
C TYR A 153 -9.88 25.25 -13.07
N MET A 154 -10.51 24.22 -12.46
CA MET A 154 -11.51 24.45 -11.42
C MET A 154 -10.82 24.83 -10.10
N SER A 155 -10.73 26.14 -9.85
CA SER A 155 -10.03 26.69 -8.67
C SER A 155 -10.87 26.64 -7.39
N ASP A 156 -12.19 26.51 -7.50
CA ASP A 156 -13.07 26.43 -6.33
C ASP A 156 -13.12 25.01 -5.76
N LYS A 157 -12.60 24.86 -4.55
CA LYS A 157 -12.58 23.61 -3.78
C LYS A 157 -13.99 23.06 -3.56
N TYR A 158 -14.97 23.92 -3.29
CA TYR A 158 -16.33 23.48 -2.97
C TYR A 158 -17.07 22.98 -4.22
N ALA A 159 -16.83 23.60 -5.37
CA ALA A 159 -17.34 23.12 -6.65
C ALA A 159 -16.66 21.81 -7.10
N TYR A 160 -15.37 21.64 -6.82
CA TYR A 160 -14.59 20.49 -7.27
C TYR A 160 -14.81 19.22 -6.44
N ASN A 161 -14.92 19.34 -5.11
CA ASN A 161 -15.02 18.20 -4.19
C ASN A 161 -16.13 17.18 -4.54
N PRO A 162 -17.36 17.58 -4.95
CA PRO A 162 -18.40 16.64 -5.34
C PRO A 162 -18.12 15.88 -6.65
N ILE A 163 -17.33 16.49 -7.53
CA ILE A 163 -17.02 15.97 -8.87
C ILE A 163 -15.77 15.07 -8.84
N HIS A 164 -14.81 15.39 -7.97
CA HIS A 164 -13.55 14.66 -7.84
C HIS A 164 -13.68 13.12 -7.79
N PRO A 165 -14.61 12.52 -7.00
CA PRO A 165 -14.76 11.06 -6.92
C PRO A 165 -15.06 10.36 -8.25
N TYR A 166 -15.56 11.08 -9.26
CA TYR A 166 -15.86 10.52 -10.58
C TYR A 166 -14.71 10.75 -11.57
N VAL A 167 -13.98 11.84 -11.38
CA VAL A 167 -13.04 12.39 -12.36
C VAL A 167 -11.61 11.90 -12.10
N PHE A 168 -11.24 11.57 -10.87
CA PHE A 168 -9.89 11.09 -10.51
C PHE A 168 -9.50 9.79 -11.25
N ILE A 169 -10.49 9.04 -11.73
CA ILE A 169 -10.29 7.78 -12.47
C ILE A 169 -9.54 8.02 -13.78
N LEU A 170 -9.78 9.15 -14.43
CA LEU A 170 -9.18 9.50 -15.72
C LEU A 170 -7.64 9.56 -15.67
N PRO A 171 -7.01 10.37 -14.79
CA PRO A 171 -5.55 10.45 -14.72
C PRO A 171 -4.93 9.16 -14.18
N VAL A 172 -5.61 8.46 -13.26
CA VAL A 172 -5.12 7.18 -12.73
C VAL A 172 -5.09 6.10 -13.82
N ALA A 173 -6.20 5.93 -14.55
CA ALA A 173 -6.28 4.99 -15.66
C ALA A 173 -5.29 5.38 -16.77
N GLY A 174 -5.21 6.67 -17.10
CA GLY A 174 -4.27 7.18 -18.11
C GLY A 174 -2.82 6.88 -17.76
N TRP A 175 -2.42 7.12 -16.50
CA TRP A 175 -1.09 6.78 -16.00
C TRP A 175 -0.81 5.28 -16.04
N LEU A 176 -1.77 4.45 -15.60
CA LEU A 176 -1.65 2.99 -15.66
C LEU A 176 -1.48 2.50 -17.09
N MET A 177 -2.21 3.05 -18.05
CA MET A 177 -2.08 2.69 -19.47
C MET A 177 -0.70 3.05 -20.02
N ILE A 178 -0.19 4.26 -19.73
CA ILE A 178 1.15 4.68 -20.18
C ILE A 178 2.23 3.80 -19.56
N ARG A 179 2.20 3.61 -18.23
CA ARG A 179 3.19 2.82 -17.50
C ARG A 179 3.29 1.39 -18.03
N ASN A 180 2.13 0.78 -18.27
CA ASN A 180 2.04 -0.60 -18.76
C ASN A 180 2.20 -0.76 -20.28
N SER A 181 2.48 0.32 -21.01
CA SER A 181 2.56 0.25 -22.47
C SER A 181 3.82 -0.44 -23.00
N SER A 182 4.87 -0.58 -22.19
CA SER A 182 6.09 -1.27 -22.59
C SER A 182 6.88 -1.77 -21.39
N LYS A 183 7.63 -2.86 -21.57
CA LYS A 183 8.47 -3.46 -20.52
C LYS A 183 9.47 -2.46 -19.94
N PHE A 184 10.10 -1.64 -20.78
CA PHE A 184 11.02 -0.57 -20.37
C PHE A 184 10.40 0.39 -19.34
N LEU A 185 9.17 0.87 -19.58
CA LEU A 185 8.44 1.76 -18.68
C LEU A 185 7.95 1.08 -17.39
N THR A 186 7.83 -0.24 -17.39
CA THR A 186 7.38 -1.01 -16.23
C THR A 186 8.55 -1.42 -15.32
N GLU A 187 9.70 -1.75 -15.91
CA GLU A 187 10.87 -2.28 -15.21
C GLU A 187 11.78 -1.17 -14.68
N ILE A 188 11.84 -0.02 -15.36
CA ILE A 188 12.65 1.11 -14.90
C ILE A 188 11.92 1.88 -13.82
N HIS A 189 12.50 1.85 -12.63
CA HIS A 189 12.04 2.59 -11.47
C HIS A 189 13.24 3.24 -10.78
N SER A 190 13.00 4.41 -10.17
CA SER A 190 14.01 5.05 -9.34
C SER A 190 14.04 4.37 -7.97
N SER A 191 15.20 3.82 -7.59
CA SER A 191 15.40 3.21 -6.27
C SER A 191 15.17 4.21 -5.12
N VAL A 192 15.37 5.50 -5.37
CA VAL A 192 15.08 6.56 -4.38
C VAL A 192 13.58 6.71 -4.18
N LEU A 193 12.79 6.76 -5.27
CA LEU A 193 11.34 6.84 -5.16
C LEU A 193 10.74 5.54 -4.60
N GLU A 194 11.33 4.39 -4.91
CA GLU A 194 10.98 3.13 -4.28
C GLU A 194 11.23 3.18 -2.77
N PHE A 195 12.39 3.68 -2.33
CA PHE A 195 12.69 3.88 -0.92
C PHE A 195 11.63 4.75 -0.22
N PHE A 196 11.26 5.90 -0.81
CA PHE A 196 10.20 6.77 -0.28
C PHE A 196 8.83 6.10 -0.25
N GLY A 197 8.46 5.40 -1.33
CA GLY A 197 7.19 4.67 -1.41
C GLY A 197 7.09 3.60 -0.33
N ARG A 198 8.22 2.98 0.04
CA ARG A 198 8.25 1.97 1.08
C ARG A 198 8.04 2.55 2.50
N ILE A 199 8.45 3.80 2.77
CA ILE A 199 8.22 4.52 4.06
C ILE A 199 6.98 5.45 4.05
N THR A 200 6.16 5.39 3.00
CA THR A 200 5.13 6.40 2.73
C THR A 200 4.10 6.53 3.87
N LEU A 201 3.67 5.41 4.46
CA LEU A 201 2.69 5.40 5.54
C LEU A 201 3.25 6.09 6.78
N GLU A 202 4.49 5.74 7.16
CA GLU A 202 5.16 6.37 8.29
C GLU A 202 5.39 7.87 8.06
N THR A 203 5.81 8.28 6.85
CA THR A 203 5.94 9.70 6.52
C THR A 203 4.59 10.44 6.58
N TYR A 204 3.51 9.82 6.10
CA TYR A 204 2.17 10.44 6.09
C TYR A 204 1.62 10.65 7.50
N VAL A 205 1.89 9.73 8.43
CA VAL A 205 1.45 9.88 9.82
C VAL A 205 2.36 10.88 10.55
N LEU A 206 3.68 10.80 10.32
CA LEU A 206 4.67 11.59 11.05
C LEU A 206 4.67 13.07 10.67
N GLN A 207 4.29 13.44 9.44
CA GLN A 207 4.25 14.84 8.99
C GLN A 207 3.39 15.72 9.92
N PHE A 208 2.30 15.19 10.47
CA PHE A 208 1.40 15.94 11.35
C PHE A 208 2.04 16.31 12.69
N HIS A 209 3.03 15.52 13.13
CA HIS A 209 3.68 15.71 14.42
C HIS A 209 5.03 16.38 14.32
N VAL A 210 5.81 16.04 13.29
CA VAL A 210 7.17 16.55 13.13
C VAL A 210 7.21 17.84 12.31
N PHE A 211 6.41 17.93 11.23
CA PHE A 211 6.39 19.14 10.41
C PHE A 211 5.33 20.13 10.86
N MET A 212 4.11 19.65 11.11
CA MET A 212 2.99 20.54 11.38
C MET A 212 2.86 20.87 12.86
N CYS A 213 3.44 20.11 13.80
CA CYS A 213 3.35 20.43 15.25
C CYS A 213 1.93 20.83 15.73
N ARG A 214 0.87 20.22 15.15
CA ARG A 214 -0.58 20.55 15.30
C ARG A 214 -1.12 21.77 14.52
N ASP A 215 -0.30 22.52 13.78
CA ASP A 215 -0.72 23.61 12.90
C ASP A 215 -0.05 23.52 11.51
N VAL A 216 -0.85 23.35 10.47
CA VAL A 216 -0.42 23.19 9.07
C VAL A 216 0.29 24.44 8.52
N GLN A 217 0.11 25.60 9.16
CA GLN A 217 0.61 26.88 8.64
C GLN A 217 2.07 27.19 9.01
N HIS A 218 2.67 26.44 9.93
CA HIS A 218 3.97 26.79 10.51
C HIS A 218 4.98 25.68 10.27
N ILE A 219 6.13 26.02 9.68
CA ILE A 219 7.26 25.10 9.47
C ILE A 219 8.28 25.30 10.59
N PRO A 220 8.83 24.24 11.20
CA PRO A 220 9.86 24.37 12.22
C PRO A 220 11.13 25.04 11.67
N ILE A 221 11.57 26.10 12.35
CA ILE A 221 12.83 26.81 12.07
C ILE A 221 13.89 26.28 13.03
N VAL A 222 14.83 25.49 12.52
CA VAL A 222 15.95 24.93 13.28
C VAL A 222 17.17 25.85 13.21
N ILE A 223 17.36 26.53 12.08
CA ILE A 223 18.49 27.47 11.89
C ILE A 223 18.04 28.91 12.21
N PRO A 224 18.62 29.58 13.22
CA PRO A 224 18.27 30.96 13.55
C PRO A 224 18.61 31.89 12.37
N GLY A 225 17.66 32.75 12.00
CA GLY A 225 17.78 33.64 10.82
C GLY A 225 17.09 33.11 9.55
N SER A 226 16.56 31.90 9.56
CA SER A 226 15.75 31.32 8.46
C SER A 226 14.27 31.78 8.47
N GLY A 227 13.97 32.93 9.09
CA GLY A 227 12.61 33.50 9.13
C GLY A 227 12.16 34.09 7.78
N PRO A 228 10.98 34.73 7.73
CA PRO A 228 10.43 35.34 6.50
C PRO A 228 11.39 36.30 5.79
N ASP A 229 12.24 37.01 6.53
CA ASP A 229 13.22 37.98 6.01
C ASP A 229 14.62 37.39 5.77
N GLY A 230 14.79 36.08 5.98
CA GLY A 230 16.07 35.38 5.82
C GLY A 230 16.49 35.16 4.37
N SER A 231 17.80 35.00 4.15
CA SER A 231 18.36 34.68 2.83
C SER A 231 17.80 33.35 2.29
N LEU A 232 17.61 33.27 0.97
CA LEU A 232 17.10 32.07 0.29
C LEU A 232 17.93 30.82 0.64
N VAL A 233 19.26 30.97 0.72
CA VAL A 233 20.19 29.88 1.06
C VAL A 233 19.90 29.31 2.45
N LEU A 234 19.63 30.18 3.43
CA LEU A 234 19.38 29.75 4.81
C LEU A 234 18.02 29.04 4.93
N LYS A 235 17.02 29.51 4.19
CA LYS A 235 15.71 28.86 4.07
C LYS A 235 15.81 27.48 3.43
N THR A 236 16.54 27.38 2.32
CA THR A 236 16.79 26.09 1.66
C THR A 236 17.57 25.15 2.56
N ALA A 237 18.59 25.64 3.28
CA ALA A 237 19.34 24.83 4.23
C ALA A 237 18.46 24.31 5.38
N ASN A 238 17.59 25.16 5.95
CA ASN A 238 16.63 24.75 6.97
C ASN A 238 15.65 23.69 6.43
N MET A 239 15.11 23.90 5.22
CA MET A 239 14.22 22.93 4.57
C MET A 239 14.91 21.58 4.31
N LEU A 240 16.14 21.59 3.81
CA LEU A 240 16.92 20.37 3.57
C LEU A 240 17.24 19.66 4.88
N LEU A 241 17.64 20.39 5.92
CA LEU A 241 17.92 19.82 7.24
C LEU A 241 16.66 19.17 7.83
N CYS A 242 15.54 19.89 7.89
CA CYS A 242 14.27 19.36 8.39
C CYS A 242 13.81 18.16 7.55
N GLY A 243 13.97 18.21 6.23
CA GLY A 243 13.67 17.10 5.33
C GLY A 243 14.50 15.85 5.62
N VAL A 244 15.83 15.99 5.77
CA VAL A 244 16.73 14.87 6.08
C VAL A 244 16.38 14.26 7.44
N VAL A 245 16.17 15.08 8.48
CA VAL A 245 15.78 14.61 9.80
C VAL A 245 14.44 13.89 9.75
N PHE A 246 13.45 14.45 9.05
CA PHE A 246 12.13 13.83 8.87
C PHE A 246 12.20 12.46 8.20
N VAL A 247 12.97 12.34 7.11
CA VAL A 247 13.12 11.07 6.39
C VAL A 247 13.86 10.05 7.24
N ALA A 248 14.87 10.47 8.01
CA ALA A 248 15.57 9.60 8.95
C ALA A 248 14.62 9.09 10.04
N LEU A 249 13.79 9.95 10.64
CA LEU A 249 12.79 9.56 11.63
C LEU A 249 11.77 8.57 11.06
N ALA A 250 11.26 8.83 9.84
CA ALA A 250 10.31 7.93 9.19
C ALA A 250 10.94 6.57 8.86
N TYR A 251 12.22 6.54 8.47
CA TYR A 251 12.96 5.30 8.26
C TYR A 251 13.10 4.48 9.56
N TRP A 252 13.48 5.11 10.67
CA TRP A 252 13.57 4.45 11.97
C TRP A 252 12.20 3.97 12.47
N ALA A 253 11.17 4.81 12.37
CA ALA A 253 9.80 4.45 12.71
C ALA A 253 9.37 3.21 11.94
N ARG A 254 9.64 3.16 10.63
CA ARG A 254 9.32 1.99 9.82
C ARG A 254 10.07 0.73 10.27
N LYS A 255 11.36 0.84 10.58
CA LYS A 255 12.14 -0.31 11.04
C LYS A 255 11.51 -0.92 12.30
N VAL A 256 11.08 -0.08 13.24
CA VAL A 256 10.39 -0.50 14.46
C VAL A 256 9.02 -1.12 14.12
N THR A 257 8.21 -0.47 13.29
CA THR A 257 6.85 -0.94 12.99
C THR A 257 6.84 -2.25 12.24
N VAL A 258 7.75 -2.45 11.28
CA VAL A 258 7.89 -3.72 10.55
C VAL A 258 8.35 -4.83 11.49
N THR A 259 9.33 -4.56 12.36
CA THR A 259 9.83 -5.56 13.31
C THR A 259 8.70 -6.02 14.24
N THR A 260 7.96 -5.09 14.86
CA THR A 260 6.86 -5.46 15.75
C THR A 260 5.71 -6.15 15.02
N GLN A 261 5.40 -5.74 13.79
CA GLN A 261 4.38 -6.41 12.98
C GLN A 261 4.76 -7.86 12.67
N MET A 262 6.02 -8.14 12.35
CA MET A 262 6.49 -9.51 12.08
C MET A 262 6.32 -10.37 13.33
N THR A 263 6.78 -9.90 14.49
CA THR A 263 6.60 -10.61 15.77
C THR A 263 5.11 -10.85 16.09
N ALA A 264 4.26 -9.85 15.88
CA ALA A 264 2.81 -10.01 16.10
C ALA A 264 2.18 -11.02 15.12
N THR A 265 2.63 -11.05 13.87
CA THR A 265 2.15 -12.02 12.87
C THR A 265 2.63 -13.44 13.22
N GLU A 266 3.86 -13.58 13.70
CA GLU A 266 4.41 -14.85 14.18
C GLU A 266 3.62 -15.37 15.39
N LEU A 267 3.32 -14.51 16.36
CA LEU A 267 2.48 -14.87 17.50
C LEU A 267 1.08 -15.34 17.05
N VAL A 268 0.44 -14.62 16.11
CA VAL A 268 -0.87 -15.02 15.57
C VAL A 268 -0.77 -16.37 14.87
N LYS A 269 0.31 -16.62 14.13
CA LYS A 269 0.56 -17.91 13.49
C LYS A 269 0.72 -19.02 14.52
N GLU A 270 1.46 -18.78 15.59
CA GLU A 270 1.62 -19.72 16.69
C GLU A 270 0.29 -20.01 17.39
N LEU A 271 -0.55 -18.99 17.65
CA LEU A 271 -1.88 -19.19 18.23
C LEU A 271 -2.82 -19.97 17.30
N LEU A 272 -2.79 -19.69 15.99
CA LEU A 272 -3.62 -20.40 15.02
C LEU A 272 -3.19 -21.85 14.81
N ASN A 273 -1.89 -22.14 14.91
CA ASN A 273 -1.35 -23.49 14.76
C ASN A 273 -1.32 -24.26 16.09
N GLY A 274 -1.18 -23.57 17.22
CA GLY A 274 -1.16 -24.13 18.58
C GLY A 274 -2.51 -24.72 19.00
N GLY A 275 -3.62 -24.22 18.45
CA GLY A 275 -4.94 -24.86 18.58
C GLY A 275 -5.04 -26.24 17.90
N THR A 276 -4.03 -26.66 17.13
CA THR A 276 -3.94 -28.01 16.53
C THR A 276 -3.05 -28.96 17.34
N HIS A 277 -2.38 -28.48 18.38
CA HIS A 277 -1.42 -29.27 19.18
C HIS A 277 -1.79 -29.43 20.66
N GLU A 278 -2.90 -28.88 21.15
CA GLU A 278 -3.35 -29.06 22.55
C GLU A 278 -3.94 -30.46 22.87
N HIS A 279 -3.60 -31.50 22.09
CA HIS A 279 -3.83 -32.89 22.51
C HIS A 279 -2.69 -33.87 22.23
N ALA A 280 -1.48 -33.39 21.93
CA ALA A 280 -0.32 -34.27 21.85
C ALA A 280 0.89 -33.61 22.52
N ASP A 281 1.02 -33.96 23.78
CA ASP A 281 2.27 -34.21 24.50
C ASP A 281 3.02 -33.04 25.14
N ASP A 282 2.98 -33.15 26.47
CA ASP A 282 3.89 -32.64 27.50
C ASP A 282 5.38 -32.59 27.12
N GLU A 283 6.08 -31.68 27.81
CA GLU A 283 7.54 -31.55 27.96
C GLU A 283 8.37 -31.13 26.74
N LYS A 284 8.78 -29.85 26.71
CA LYS A 284 10.20 -29.46 26.87
C LYS A 284 10.39 -27.94 26.95
N GLU A 285 11.19 -27.53 27.93
CA GLU A 285 11.57 -26.17 28.30
C GLU A 285 12.27 -25.34 27.20
N PRO A 286 12.26 -23.99 27.29
CA PRO A 286 12.80 -23.12 26.26
C PRO A 286 14.30 -22.87 26.47
N PHE A 287 15.14 -23.32 25.53
CA PHE A 287 16.54 -22.90 25.48
C PHE A 287 16.71 -21.67 24.58
N VAL A 288 16.86 -20.53 25.23
CA VAL A 288 17.42 -19.29 24.67
C VAL A 288 18.84 -19.57 24.19
N LYS A 289 19.17 -19.26 22.93
CA LYS A 289 20.57 -19.17 22.47
C LYS A 289 20.81 -17.88 21.70
N VAL A 290 21.51 -16.98 22.39
CA VAL A 290 22.04 -15.70 21.95
C VAL A 290 23.10 -15.93 20.86
N GLU A 291 23.04 -15.13 19.79
CA GLU A 291 24.04 -15.05 18.72
C GLU A 291 25.43 -14.70 19.28
N ALA A 292 26.45 -15.43 18.82
CA ALA A 292 27.83 -14.99 18.91
C ALA A 292 28.43 -14.96 17.49
N GLN A 293 28.83 -13.77 17.07
CA GLN A 293 29.62 -13.50 15.87
C GLN A 293 30.92 -14.32 15.88
N GLN A 294 31.31 -14.89 14.74
CA GLN A 294 32.70 -15.25 14.50
C GLN A 294 33.18 -14.75 13.15
N SER A 295 34.07 -13.76 13.26
CA SER A 295 34.95 -13.23 12.24
C SER A 295 36.29 -13.99 12.31
N ASN A 296 36.83 -14.29 11.13
CA ASN A 296 38.25 -14.47 10.81
C ASN A 296 38.95 -15.79 11.21
N GLY A 297 39.59 -16.44 10.23
CA GLY A 297 40.59 -17.48 10.48
C GLY A 297 40.93 -18.36 9.28
N LYS A 298 42.09 -18.11 8.67
CA LYS A 298 42.68 -18.70 7.45
C LYS A 298 43.15 -20.16 7.61
N THR A 299 43.11 -20.88 6.47
CA THR A 299 44.01 -21.95 5.95
C THR A 299 44.16 -23.28 6.70
N VAL A 300 44.02 -24.41 6.00
CA VAL A 300 45.12 -25.21 5.39
C VAL A 300 44.50 -26.29 4.47
N ASP A 301 45.04 -26.39 3.25
CA ASP A 301 44.79 -27.45 2.26
C ASP A 301 45.33 -28.81 2.73
N VAL A 302 44.56 -29.89 2.54
CA VAL A 302 45.12 -31.24 2.36
C VAL A 302 44.29 -31.99 1.31
N GLU A 303 44.98 -32.22 0.19
CA GLU A 303 44.68 -33.05 -0.96
C GLU A 303 44.65 -34.55 -0.58
N ALA A 304 43.65 -35.31 -1.04
CA ALA A 304 43.66 -36.76 -0.97
C ALA A 304 43.01 -37.39 -2.21
N GLU A 305 43.91 -37.82 -3.09
CA GLU A 305 43.89 -38.76 -4.21
C GLU A 305 42.66 -39.63 -4.50
N THR A 306 42.40 -39.68 -5.80
CA THR A 306 41.62 -40.64 -6.58
C THR A 306 42.26 -42.04 -6.67
N LYS A 307 41.42 -43.10 -6.58
CA LYS A 307 41.68 -44.40 -7.23
C LYS A 307 40.37 -45.20 -7.37
N PRO A 308 39.99 -45.63 -8.58
CA PRO A 308 39.19 -46.84 -8.75
C PRO A 308 40.01 -47.93 -9.46
N ALA A 309 40.13 -49.09 -8.82
CA ALA A 309 40.70 -50.29 -9.43
C ALA A 309 39.60 -51.04 -10.20
N ALA A 310 39.97 -51.53 -11.39
CA ALA A 310 39.13 -52.28 -12.29
C ALA A 310 39.30 -53.81 -12.11
N LYS A 311 38.27 -54.53 -12.58
CA LYS A 311 38.20 -55.89 -13.17
C LYS A 311 37.64 -57.04 -12.32
N GLU A 312 36.52 -57.59 -12.84
CA GLU A 312 36.32 -59.03 -13.17
C GLU A 312 35.13 -59.11 -14.18
N GLN A 313 35.38 -59.18 -15.49
CA GLN A 313 35.32 -60.34 -16.40
C GLN A 313 33.96 -61.05 -16.54
N VAL A 314 33.27 -60.80 -17.68
CA VAL A 314 33.10 -61.72 -18.83
C VAL A 314 33.25 -60.91 -20.12
#